data_AF-V9VV47-F1
#
_entry.id   AF-V9VV47-F1
#
_cell.length_a   1.000
_cell.length_b   1.000
_cell.length_c   1.000
_cell.angle_alpha   90.00
_cell.angle_beta   90.00
_cell.angle_gamma   90.00
#
_symmetry.space_group_name_H-M   'P 1'
#
loop_
_entity.id
_entity.type
_entity.pdbx_description
1 polymer ?
#
loop_
_entity_poly.entity_id
_entity_poly.type
_entity_poly.pdbx_seq_one_letter_code
_entity_poly.pdbx_strand_id
1 'polypeptide(L)' 'MPGIRKSMFYPWYARYEAFGEAGLEDRRPHPGRVWNRIPDEIRKALVNLALNEPELPPRDLVFSKILGTVDSRH' A
#
# COMPACT_ATOMS: atom_id res chain seq x y z
N MET A 1 -24.01 20.22 -21.75
CA MET A 1 -22.66 19.71 -22.05
C MET A 1 -22.22 18.87 -20.86
N PRO A 2 -21.82 17.60 -20.99
CA PRO A 2 -21.47 16.79 -19.82
C PRO A 2 -20.29 17.41 -19.05
N GLY A 3 -20.40 17.45 -17.73
CA GLY A 3 -19.57 18.23 -16.82
C GLY A 3 -18.17 17.68 -16.58
N ILE A 4 -17.33 17.65 -17.61
CA ILE A 4 -15.91 17.31 -17.49
C ILE A 4 -15.14 18.60 -17.15
N ARG A 5 -14.39 18.61 -16.05
CA ARG A 5 -13.53 19.75 -15.70
C ARG A 5 -12.42 19.91 -16.75
N LYS A 6 -12.14 21.16 -17.17
CA LYS A 6 -11.08 21.46 -18.16
C LYS A 6 -9.71 20.84 -17.84
N SER A 7 -9.39 20.73 -16.55
CA SER A 7 -8.15 20.11 -16.05
C SER A 7 -8.04 18.62 -16.36
N MET A 8 -9.14 17.93 -16.64
CA MET A 8 -9.14 16.53 -17.08
C MET A 8 -9.22 16.41 -18.61
N PHE A 9 -9.89 17.36 -19.28
CA PHE A 9 -10.12 17.31 -20.72
C PHE A 9 -8.84 17.45 -21.55
N TYR A 10 -8.06 18.51 -21.33
CA TYR A 10 -6.87 18.79 -22.16
C TYR A 10 -5.78 17.71 -22.05
N PRO A 11 -5.47 17.15 -20.86
CA PRO A 11 -4.53 16.03 -20.78
C PRO A 11 -5.01 14.76 -21.49
N TRP A 12 -6.32 14.49 -21.49
CA TRP A 12 -6.90 13.34 -22.17
C TRP A 12 -6.83 13.51 -23.70
N TYR A 13 -7.14 14.73 -24.17
CA TYR A 13 -7.01 15.09 -25.59
C TYR A 13 -5.56 15.02 -26.08
N ALA A 14 -4.60 15.54 -25.30
CA ALA A 14 -3.18 15.45 -25.64
C ALA A 14 -2.67 14.00 -25.71
N ARG A 15 -3.20 13.09 -24.88
CA ARG A 15 -2.87 11.65 -24.97
C ARG A 15 -3.48 10.98 -26.19
N TYR A 16 -4.70 11.36 -26.55
CA TYR A 16 -5.33 10.88 -27.78
C TYR A 16 -4.57 11.34 -29.02
N GLU A 17 -4.13 12.59 -29.07
CA GLU A 17 -3.30 13.10 -30.17
C GLU A 17 -1.95 12.36 -30.29
N ALA A 18 -1.33 12.03 -29.15
CA ALA A 18 -0.02 11.38 -29.13
C ALA A 18 -0.05 9.86 -29.35
N PHE A 19 -1.08 9.15 -28.90
CA PHE A 19 -1.11 7.69 -28.85
C PHE A 19 -2.41 7.07 -29.40
N GLY A 20 -3.29 7.87 -29.99
CA GLY A 20 -4.59 7.43 -30.47
C GLY A 20 -5.47 6.86 -29.35
N GLU A 21 -6.30 5.89 -29.69
CA GLU A 21 -7.19 5.20 -28.74
C GLU A 21 -6.41 4.47 -27.62
N ALA A 22 -5.21 3.95 -27.92
CA ALA A 22 -4.34 3.31 -26.94
C ALA A 22 -3.85 4.29 -25.84
N GLY A 23 -3.83 5.60 -26.12
CA GLY A 23 -3.51 6.64 -25.12
C GLY A 23 -4.58 6.85 -24.07
N LEU A 24 -5.78 6.34 -24.34
CA LEU A 24 -6.96 6.46 -23.49
C LEU A 24 -7.22 5.20 -22.66
N GLU A 25 -6.46 4.13 -22.89
CA GLU A 25 -6.55 2.90 -22.10
C GLU A 25 -6.27 3.16 -20.62
N ASP A 26 -7.07 2.53 -19.77
CA ASP A 26 -6.93 2.62 -18.32
C ASP A 26 -5.63 1.93 -17.88
N ARG A 27 -4.60 2.75 -17.62
CA ARG A 27 -3.34 2.25 -17.10
C ARG A 27 -3.51 1.95 -15.63
N ARG A 28 -3.38 0.67 -15.27
CA ARG A 28 -3.37 0.22 -13.88
C ARG A 28 -2.44 1.12 -13.07
N PRO A 29 -2.93 1.75 -11.99
CA PRO A 29 -2.07 2.52 -11.11
C PRO A 29 -0.95 1.58 -10.66
N HIS A 30 0.29 1.95 -10.95
CA HIS A 30 1.46 1.36 -10.34
C HIS A 30 1.84 2.26 -9.17
N PRO A 31 1.21 2.09 -7.99
CA PRO A 31 1.66 2.83 -6.82
C PRO A 31 3.06 2.34 -6.50
N GLY A 32 4.07 3.16 -6.78
CA GLY A 32 5.46 2.92 -6.35
C GLY A 32 5.59 2.81 -4.83
N ARG A 33 4.54 3.19 -4.09
CA ARG A 33 4.42 3.00 -2.64
C ARG A 33 2.98 2.61 -2.29
N VAL A 34 2.82 1.37 -1.83
CA VAL A 34 1.54 0.88 -1.28
C VAL A 34 1.43 1.37 0.15
N TRP A 35 0.43 2.19 0.43
CA TRP A 35 0.25 2.91 1.70
C TRP A 35 0.16 2.00 2.95
N ASN A 36 -0.10 0.70 2.79
CA ASN A 36 -0.31 -0.25 3.88
C ASN A 36 0.59 -1.51 3.82
N ARG A 37 1.79 -1.44 3.22
CA ARG A 37 2.69 -2.60 3.18
C ARG A 37 3.62 -2.62 4.40
N ILE A 38 3.40 -3.57 5.31
CA ILE A 38 4.34 -3.88 6.39
C ILE A 38 5.62 -4.47 5.78
N PRO A 39 6.83 -3.99 6.16
CA PRO A 39 8.10 -4.59 5.75
C PRO A 39 8.12 -6.10 5.95
N ASP A 40 8.72 -6.83 5.00
CA ASP A 40 8.68 -8.29 4.99
C ASP A 40 9.36 -8.90 6.23
N GLU A 41 10.37 -8.23 6.80
CA GLU A 41 11.04 -8.65 8.03
C GLU A 41 10.10 -8.59 9.25
N ILE A 42 9.33 -7.50 9.37
CA ILE A 42 8.35 -7.33 10.44
C ILE A 42 7.24 -8.36 10.28
N ARG A 43 6.80 -8.64 9.05
CA ARG A 43 5.79 -9.68 8.78
C ARG A 43 6.27 -11.06 9.23
N LYS A 44 7.51 -11.44 8.89
CA LYS A 44 8.09 -12.73 9.32
C LYS A 44 8.20 -12.82 10.84
N ALA A 45 8.65 -11.76 11.50
CA ALA A 45 8.74 -11.72 12.95
C ALA A 45 7.37 -11.87 13.63
N LEU A 46 6.32 -11.24 13.08
CA LEU A 46 4.96 -11.33 13.61
C LEU A 46 4.38 -12.74 13.43
N VAL A 47 4.64 -13.39 12.29
CA VAL A 47 4.22 -14.78 12.05
C VAL A 47 4.89 -15.73 13.04
N ASN A 48 6.20 -15.60 13.27
CA ASN A 48 6.90 -16.43 14.24
C ASN A 48 6.36 -16.23 15.66
N LEU A 49 6.05 -15.00 16.05
CA LEU A 49 5.45 -14.71 17.36
C LEU A 49 4.05 -15.32 17.48
N ALA A 50 3.22 -15.22 16.44
CA ALA A 50 1.90 -15.84 16.42
C ALA A 50 1.95 -17.37 16.55
N LEU A 51 2.98 -18.01 15.98
CA LEU A 51 3.19 -19.44 16.10
C LEU A 51 3.65 -19.86 17.50
N ASN A 52 4.42 -19.01 18.18
CA ASN A 52 4.88 -19.27 19.55
C ASN A 52 3.81 -18.97 20.61
N GLU A 53 2.95 -17.99 20.34
CA GLU A 53 1.92 -17.49 21.27
C GLU A 53 0.52 -17.52 20.61
N PRO A 54 -0.01 -18.71 20.27
CA PRO A 54 -1.26 -18.84 19.51
C PRO A 54 -2.50 -18.38 20.28
N GLU A 55 -2.42 -18.36 21.62
CA GLU A 55 -3.50 -17.90 22.50
C GLU A 55 -3.63 -16.36 22.51
N LEU A 56 -2.63 -15.64 21.99
CA LEU A 56 -2.71 -14.19 21.89
C LEU A 56 -3.47 -13.75 20.65
N PRO A 57 -4.40 -12.80 20.80
CA PRO A 57 -5.09 -12.26 19.65
C PRO A 57 -4.13 -11.42 18.79
N PRO A 58 -4.37 -11.31 17.47
CA PRO A 58 -3.48 -10.65 16.53
C PRO A 58 -3.04 -9.22 16.90
N ARG A 59 -3.91 -8.46 17.57
CA ARG A 59 -3.59 -7.10 18.03
C ARG A 59 -2.57 -7.09 19.18
N ASP A 60 -2.66 -8.05 20.09
CA ASP A 60 -1.83 -8.12 21.30
C ASP A 60 -0.44 -8.67 20.94
N LEU A 61 -0.35 -9.49 19.89
CA LEU A 61 0.92 -9.87 19.24
C LEU A 61 1.71 -8.66 18.72
N VAL A 62 1.04 -7.65 18.15
CA VAL A 62 1.70 -6.43 17.68
C VAL A 62 2.25 -5.62 18.85
N PHE A 63 1.50 -5.52 19.95
CA PHE A 63 1.97 -4.83 21.15
C PHE A 63 3.13 -5.57 21.84
N SER A 64 3.09 -6.90 21.90
CA SER A 64 4.21 -7.72 22.40
C SER A 64 5.49 -7.45 21.61
N LYS A 65 5.42 -7.40 20.28
CA LYS A 65 6.59 -7.06 19.44
C LYS A 65 7.11 -5.63 19.67
N ILE A 66 6.22 -4.66 19.84
CA ILE A 66 6.59 -3.25 20.04
C ILE A 66 7.19 -3.04 21.43
N LEU A 67 6.58 -3.60 22.48
CA LEU A 67 7.01 -3.45 23.87
C LEU A 67 8.28 -4.25 24.18
N GLY A 68 8.43 -5.47 23.63
CA GLY A 68 9.66 -6.25 23.76
C GLY A 68 10.88 -5.62 23.08
N THR A 69 10.67 -4.72 22.11
CA THR A 69 11.75 -3.94 21.48
C THR A 69 12.25 -2.81 22.39
N VAL A 70 11.43 -2.34 23.34
CA VAL A 70 11.81 -1.26 24.29
C VAL A 70 12.64 -1.82 25.46
N ASP A 71 12.42 -3.07 25.84
CA ASP A 71 13.08 -3.74 26.97
C ASP A 71 14.52 -4.24 26.67
N SER A 72 14.94 -4.21 25.40
CA SER A 72 16.31 -4.61 24.99
C SER A 72 17.34 -3.48 25.02
N ARG A 73 17.03 -2.35 25.68
CA ARG A 73 17.99 -1.25 25.97
C ARG A 73 18.32 -1.22 27.47
N HIS A 74 18.94 -2.30 27.95
CA HIS A 74 19.79 -2.31 29.14
C HIS A 74 21.02 -3.16 28.86
#